data_AF-A0A151S568-F1
#
_entry.id   AF-A0A151S568-F1
#
_cell.length_a   1.000
_cell.length_b   1.000
_cell.length_c   1.000
_cell.angle_alpha   90.00
_cell.angle_beta   90.00
_cell.angle_gamma   90.00
#
_symmetry.space_group_name_H-M   'P 1'
#
loop_
_entity.id
_entity.type
_entity.pdbx_description
1 polymer ?
#
loop_
_entity_poly.entity_id
_entity_poly.type
_entity_poly.pdbx_seq_one_letter_code
_entity_poly.pdbx_strand_id
1 'polypeptide(L)'
;MKIFILFSITFTCGFLRNVVSNANPLPYEAIFNFGDSISDTGNAASQHPAMPSNSPYGSTYFKHPSGRMSNGRLIIDFIAEAYGLPMLPPYLSLTKAQDIKKGVNFAYAGSTALDQNILKQKSMNVEAAAYSLSTQLDWFKKLKPTICKSEEGFTKTLKCTRPKGCSAYPKAE
;
A
#
# COMPACT_ATOMS: atom_id res chain seq x y z
N MET A 1 8.31 43.55 38.93
CA MET A 1 7.42 43.19 37.79
C MET A 1 8.13 43.16 36.43
N LYS A 2 9.03 44.11 36.11
CA LYS A 2 9.75 44.13 34.81
C LYS A 2 10.73 42.96 34.58
N ILE A 3 11.35 42.42 35.64
CA ILE A 3 12.37 41.34 35.52
C ILE A 3 11.75 39.95 35.26
N PHE A 4 10.52 39.71 35.75
CA PHE A 4 9.79 38.46 35.51
C PHE A 4 9.27 38.35 34.06
N ILE A 5 8.97 39.48 33.41
CA ILE A 5 8.53 39.51 32.01
C ILE A 5 9.69 39.13 31.06
N LEU A 6 10.93 39.54 31.37
CA LEU A 6 12.10 39.19 30.55
C LEU A 6 12.42 37.68 30.57
N PHE A 7 12.24 37.02 31.71
CA PHE A 7 12.41 35.57 31.84
C PHE A 7 11.35 34.78 31.08
N SER A 8 10.11 35.30 31.04
CA SER A 8 9.02 34.64 30.31
C SER A 8 9.23 34.71 28.78
N ILE A 9 9.71 35.83 28.26
CA ILE A 9 9.97 36.03 26.81
C ILE A 9 11.13 35.15 26.32
N THR A 10 12.19 35.01 27.12
CA THR A 10 13.35 34.16 26.80
C THR A 10 13.02 32.67 26.90
N PHE A 11 12.18 32.24 27.85
CA PHE A 11 11.72 30.86 27.96
C PHE A 11 10.83 30.44 26.78
N THR A 12 9.94 31.31 26.29
CA THR A 12 9.11 31.04 25.10
C THR A 12 9.89 31.04 23.78
N CYS A 13 10.96 31.82 23.67
CA CYS A 13 11.76 31.90 22.44
C CYS A 13 12.88 30.84 22.38
N GLY A 14 13.37 30.37 23.54
CA GLY A 14 14.43 29.37 23.63
C GLY A 14 13.97 27.92 23.45
N PHE A 15 12.71 27.60 23.73
CA PHE A 15 12.14 26.24 23.62
C PHE A 15 11.47 25.93 22.27
N LEU A 16 11.26 26.94 21.42
CA LEU A 16 10.81 26.75 20.03
C LEU A 16 11.99 26.66 19.06
N ARG A 17 13.07 25.96 19.46
CA ARG A 17 13.97 25.40 18.44
C ARG A 17 13.18 24.34 17.72
N ASN A 18 12.64 24.69 16.56
CA ASN A 18 12.19 23.73 15.56
C ASN A 18 13.28 22.68 15.45
N VAL A 19 13.01 21.47 15.94
CA VAL A 19 13.82 20.30 15.59
C VAL A 19 13.55 20.11 14.11
N VAL A 20 14.33 20.79 13.27
CA VAL A 20 14.42 20.50 11.85
C VAL A 20 15.07 19.13 11.80
N SER A 21 14.23 18.11 11.87
CA SER A 21 14.61 16.74 11.60
C SER A 21 15.11 16.77 10.16
N ASN A 22 16.42 16.64 9.98
CA ASN A 22 17.02 16.40 8.66
C ASN A 22 16.63 14.97 8.26
N ALA A 23 15.35 14.78 7.97
CA ALA A 23 14.85 13.54 7.41
C ALA A 23 15.46 13.45 6.02
N ASN A 24 16.45 12.58 5.85
CA ASN A 24 16.86 12.17 4.52
C ASN A 24 15.58 11.80 3.75
N PRO A 25 15.35 12.33 2.54
CA PRO A 25 14.19 11.97 1.75
C PRO A 25 14.09 10.44 1.68
N LEU A 26 12.97 9.89 2.12
CA LEU A 26 12.76 8.44 2.08
C LEU A 26 12.83 8.00 0.61
N PRO A 27 13.58 6.92 0.30
CA PRO A 27 14.01 6.64 -1.06
C PRO A 27 12.87 6.20 -2.00
N TYR A 28 11.71 5.82 -1.45
CA TYR A 28 10.56 5.35 -2.21
C TYR A 28 9.39 6.30 -2.06
N GLU A 29 8.84 6.74 -3.20
CA GLU A 29 7.72 7.68 -3.25
C GLU A 29 6.37 7.00 -3.46
N ALA A 30 6.36 5.67 -3.67
CA ALA A 30 5.17 4.87 -3.92
C ALA A 30 5.36 3.39 -3.54
N ILE A 31 4.27 2.70 -3.20
CA ILE A 31 4.25 1.23 -3.00
C ILE A 31 3.12 0.61 -3.82
N PHE A 32 3.45 -0.37 -4.66
CA PHE A 32 2.48 -1.23 -5.35
C PHE A 32 2.55 -2.62 -4.75
N ASN A 33 1.49 -3.03 -4.06
CA ASN A 33 1.48 -4.28 -3.28
C ASN A 33 0.68 -5.38 -3.99
N PHE A 34 1.17 -6.61 -3.91
CA PHE A 34 0.54 -7.83 -4.43
C PHE A 34 0.60 -8.89 -3.33
N GLY A 35 -0.30 -9.86 -3.34
CA GLY A 35 -0.32 -10.92 -2.33
C GLY A 35 -1.70 -11.44 -2.01
N ASP A 36 -1.86 -11.95 -0.80
CA ASP A 36 -3.09 -12.56 -0.32
C ASP A 36 -3.73 -11.78 0.85
N SER A 37 -4.52 -12.47 1.66
CA SER A 37 -5.15 -11.96 2.89
C SER A 37 -4.23 -11.20 3.83
N ILE A 38 -2.94 -11.55 3.92
CA ILE A 38 -2.00 -10.91 4.85
C ILE A 38 -1.68 -9.46 4.48
N SER A 39 -1.95 -9.07 3.24
CA SER A 39 -1.75 -7.71 2.76
C SER A 39 -2.96 -7.13 2.04
N ASP A 40 -4.08 -7.85 1.89
CA ASP A 40 -5.32 -7.33 1.29
C ASP A 40 -5.99 -6.24 2.15
N THR A 41 -5.96 -5.01 1.64
CA THR A 41 -6.54 -3.82 2.28
C THR A 41 -8.04 -3.62 2.04
N GLY A 42 -8.71 -4.54 1.35
CA GLY A 42 -10.17 -4.51 1.14
C GLY A 42 -10.67 -4.92 -0.25
N ASN A 43 -9.82 -5.47 -1.12
CA ASN A 43 -10.23 -5.97 -2.44
C ASN A 43 -11.25 -7.10 -2.29
N ALA A 44 -11.02 -8.10 -1.44
CA ALA A 44 -12.00 -9.16 -1.21
C ALA A 44 -13.31 -8.62 -0.59
N ALA A 45 -13.20 -7.74 0.40
CA ALA A 45 -14.37 -7.14 1.06
C ALA A 45 -15.23 -6.29 0.11
N SER A 46 -14.65 -5.73 -0.96
CA SER A 46 -15.40 -4.95 -1.96
C SER A 46 -16.37 -5.79 -2.78
N GLN A 47 -16.08 -7.09 -2.96
CA GLN A 47 -16.91 -8.02 -3.71
C GLN A 47 -17.74 -8.94 -2.80
N HIS A 48 -17.19 -9.23 -1.61
CA HIS A 48 -17.80 -10.07 -0.59
C HIS A 48 -17.87 -9.27 0.73
N PRO A 49 -18.81 -8.32 0.82
CA PRO A 49 -18.89 -7.38 1.96
C PRO A 49 -19.37 -8.03 3.27
N ALA A 50 -19.70 -9.33 3.23
CA ALA A 50 -20.23 -10.05 4.38
C ALA A 50 -19.13 -10.31 5.43
N MET A 51 -18.88 -9.30 6.26
CA MET A 51 -18.19 -9.47 7.54
C MET A 51 -19.23 -9.32 8.65
N PRO A 52 -19.38 -10.30 9.56
CA PRO A 52 -20.30 -10.16 10.68
C PRO A 52 -20.02 -8.87 11.46
N SER A 53 -21.05 -8.15 11.89
CA SER A 53 -20.90 -6.92 12.68
C SER A 53 -20.14 -7.13 14.00
N ASN A 54 -20.14 -8.36 14.52
CA ASN A 54 -19.40 -8.78 15.70
C ASN A 54 -17.98 -9.31 15.39
N SER A 55 -17.50 -9.16 14.15
CA SER A 55 -16.17 -9.59 13.77
C SER A 55 -15.09 -8.76 14.48
N PRO A 56 -13.97 -9.37 14.94
CA PRO A 56 -12.87 -8.62 15.53
C PRO A 56 -12.19 -7.68 14.53
N TYR A 57 -12.49 -7.77 13.23
CA TYR A 57 -11.83 -7.02 12.17
C TYR A 57 -11.96 -5.50 12.34
N GLY A 58 -10.81 -4.82 12.28
CA GLY A 58 -10.69 -3.39 12.49
C GLY A 58 -10.88 -2.86 13.92
N SER A 59 -11.21 -3.68 14.91
CA SER A 59 -11.49 -3.27 16.30
C SER A 59 -10.36 -2.49 17.01
N THR A 60 -9.09 -2.72 16.67
CA THR A 60 -7.95 -2.09 17.33
C THR A 60 -7.60 -0.72 16.75
N TYR A 61 -7.67 -0.55 15.43
CA TYR A 61 -7.23 0.66 14.73
C TYR A 61 -8.37 1.45 14.09
N PHE A 62 -9.19 0.80 13.26
CA PHE A 62 -10.24 1.46 12.47
C PHE A 62 -11.53 1.70 13.26
N LYS A 63 -11.78 0.89 14.31
CA LYS A 63 -13.00 0.94 15.14
C LYS A 63 -14.30 0.63 14.39
N HIS A 64 -14.18 0.02 13.21
CA HIS A 64 -15.28 -0.55 12.42
C HIS A 64 -14.74 -1.73 11.59
N PRO A 65 -15.62 -2.61 11.05
CA PRO A 65 -15.21 -3.61 10.07
C PRO A 65 -14.51 -2.93 8.90
N SER A 66 -13.19 -3.15 8.79
CA SER A 66 -12.34 -2.46 7.80
C SER A 66 -12.24 -3.19 6.46
N GLY A 67 -12.80 -4.40 6.36
CA GLY A 67 -12.65 -5.28 5.21
C GLY A 67 -11.28 -5.99 5.14
N ARG A 68 -10.46 -5.89 6.18
CA ARG A 68 -9.13 -6.52 6.27
C ARG A 68 -9.21 -7.78 7.11
N MET A 69 -8.42 -8.80 6.76
CA MET A 69 -8.28 -10.05 7.54
C MET A 69 -7.41 -9.86 8.80
N SER A 70 -7.64 -8.77 9.54
CA SER A 70 -6.91 -8.37 10.73
C SER A 70 -7.83 -7.55 11.65
N ASN A 71 -7.59 -7.62 12.97
CA ASN A 71 -8.27 -6.76 13.93
C ASN A 71 -7.87 -5.28 13.83
N GLY A 72 -6.99 -4.91 12.89
CA GLY A 72 -6.54 -3.55 12.68
C GLY A 72 -5.72 -3.43 11.40
N ARG A 73 -4.53 -2.86 11.54
CA ARG A 73 -3.58 -2.68 10.45
C ARG A 73 -2.98 -4.01 9.98
N LEU A 74 -2.52 -4.02 8.74
CA LEU A 74 -1.75 -5.08 8.10
C LEU A 74 -0.28 -4.68 8.02
N ILE A 75 0.61 -5.64 7.76
CA ILE A 75 2.05 -5.38 7.63
C ILE A 75 2.36 -4.26 6.62
N ILE A 76 1.59 -4.21 5.53
CA ILE A 76 1.74 -3.20 4.48
C ILE A 76 1.47 -1.77 4.96
N ASP A 77 0.61 -1.57 5.97
CA ASP A 77 0.35 -0.24 6.53
C ASP A 77 1.54 0.27 7.33
N PHE A 78 2.19 -0.61 8.09
CA PHE A 78 3.39 -0.26 8.86
C PHE A 78 4.55 0.06 7.93
N ILE A 79 4.67 -0.65 6.79
CA ILE A 79 5.65 -0.34 5.75
C ILE A 79 5.34 1.04 5.15
N ALA A 80 4.09 1.31 4.76
CA ALA A 80 3.70 2.61 4.22
C ALA A 80 3.99 3.76 5.22
N GLU A 81 3.64 3.58 6.49
CA GLU A 81 3.92 4.53 7.57
C GLU A 81 5.42 4.79 7.73
N ALA A 82 6.25 3.74 7.73
CA ALA A 82 7.71 3.86 7.81
C ALA A 82 8.32 4.65 6.63
N TYR A 83 7.67 4.62 5.46
CA TYR A 83 8.04 5.41 4.28
C TYR A 83 7.31 6.75 4.16
N GLY A 84 6.49 7.15 5.14
CA GLY A 84 5.73 8.40 5.09
C GLY A 84 4.67 8.43 3.97
N LEU A 85 4.21 7.26 3.54
CA LEU A 85 3.23 7.08 2.49
C LEU A 85 1.82 6.86 3.07
N PRO A 86 0.75 7.26 2.34
CA PRO A 86 -0.61 6.97 2.77
C PRO A 86 -0.88 5.46 2.77
N MET A 87 -1.89 5.04 3.55
CA MET A 87 -2.38 3.67 3.49
C MET A 87 -2.85 3.36 2.06
N LEU A 88 -2.42 2.22 1.53
CA LEU A 88 -2.69 1.88 0.13
C LEU A 88 -4.18 1.58 -0.10
N PRO A 89 -4.81 2.21 -1.11
CA PRO A 89 -6.18 1.89 -1.45
C PRO A 89 -6.27 0.54 -2.18
N PRO A 90 -7.33 -0.26 -1.95
CA PRO A 90 -7.58 -1.48 -2.70
C PRO A 90 -7.93 -1.15 -4.16
N TYR A 91 -7.31 -1.84 -5.10
CA TYR A 91 -7.49 -1.66 -6.54
C TYR A 91 -8.97 -1.71 -7.00
N LEU A 92 -9.75 -2.65 -6.46
CA LEU A 92 -11.14 -2.87 -6.84
C LEU A 92 -12.10 -1.80 -6.30
N SER A 93 -11.66 -0.96 -5.36
CA SER A 93 -12.47 0.14 -4.81
C SER A 93 -11.78 1.49 -4.97
N LEU A 94 -11.00 1.65 -6.05
CA LEU A 94 -10.39 2.93 -6.38
C LEU A 94 -11.44 3.99 -6.65
N THR A 95 -11.26 5.16 -6.04
CA THR A 95 -12.07 6.36 -6.25
C THR A 95 -11.21 7.49 -6.80
N LYS A 96 -11.83 8.51 -7.38
CA LYS A 96 -11.11 9.69 -7.91
C LYS A 96 -10.37 10.51 -6.84
N ALA A 97 -10.67 10.30 -5.56
CA ALA A 97 -10.10 11.04 -4.44
C ALA A 97 -8.74 10.49 -3.97
N GLN A 98 -8.38 9.25 -4.34
CA GLN A 98 -7.15 8.61 -3.89
C GLN A 98 -5.97 8.95 -4.79
N ASP A 99 -4.81 9.26 -4.20
CA ASP A 99 -3.58 9.50 -4.95
C ASP A 99 -2.91 8.16 -5.33
N ILE A 100 -3.36 7.59 -6.45
CA ILE A 100 -2.81 6.34 -7.01
C ILE A 100 -1.32 6.45 -7.37
N LYS A 101 -0.74 7.66 -7.44
CA LYS A 101 0.70 7.84 -7.68
C LYS A 101 1.54 7.49 -6.45
N LYS A 102 0.93 7.52 -5.25
CA LYS A 102 1.57 7.09 -3.99
C LYS A 102 1.45 5.59 -3.75
N GLY A 103 0.72 4.87 -4.60
CA GLY A 103 0.62 3.43 -4.54
C GLY A 103 -0.82 2.91 -4.57
N VAL A 104 -0.93 1.63 -4.88
CA VAL A 104 -2.20 0.88 -4.93
C VAL A 104 -1.95 -0.54 -4.46
N ASN A 105 -2.94 -1.15 -3.81
CA ASN A 105 -2.88 -2.51 -3.37
C ASN A 105 -3.73 -3.45 -4.26
N PHE A 106 -3.08 -4.44 -4.85
CA PHE A 106 -3.67 -5.47 -5.71
C PHE A 106 -3.86 -6.81 -4.99
N ALA A 107 -3.36 -6.97 -3.76
CA ALA A 107 -3.53 -8.19 -2.99
C ALA A 107 -5.01 -8.52 -2.77
N TYR A 108 -5.37 -9.80 -2.79
CA TYR A 108 -6.75 -10.25 -2.64
C TYR A 108 -6.79 -11.45 -1.68
N ALA A 109 -7.70 -11.45 -0.70
CA ALA A 109 -7.79 -12.54 0.27
C ALA A 109 -8.12 -13.89 -0.39
N GLY A 110 -7.32 -14.92 -0.09
CA GLY A 110 -7.47 -16.25 -0.70
C GLY A 110 -6.78 -16.41 -2.07
N SER A 111 -6.00 -15.41 -2.51
CA SER A 111 -5.18 -15.53 -3.71
C SER A 111 -4.06 -16.54 -3.58
N THR A 112 -3.74 -17.19 -4.70
CA THR A 112 -2.60 -18.09 -4.86
C THR A 112 -1.59 -17.51 -5.84
N ALA A 113 -0.33 -17.94 -5.73
CA ALA A 113 0.70 -17.57 -6.68
C ALA A 113 0.40 -18.10 -8.10
N LEU A 114 -0.11 -19.33 -8.18
CA LEU A 114 -0.52 -19.98 -9.43
C LEU A 114 -1.99 -19.78 -9.72
N ASP A 115 -2.36 -19.85 -11.00
CA ASP A 115 -3.75 -19.84 -11.44
C ASP A 115 -4.49 -21.09 -10.99
N GLN A 116 -5.80 -20.94 -10.71
CA GLN A 116 -6.64 -22.06 -10.26
C GLN A 116 -6.60 -23.26 -11.20
N ASN A 117 -6.56 -23.03 -12.52
CA ASN A 117 -6.52 -24.10 -13.51
C ASN A 117 -5.24 -24.93 -13.38
N ILE A 118 -4.11 -24.30 -13.08
CA ILE A 118 -2.83 -24.98 -12.86
C ILE A 118 -2.89 -25.80 -11.56
N LEU A 119 -3.52 -25.26 -10.51
CA LEU A 119 -3.70 -25.98 -9.24
C LEU A 119 -4.61 -27.20 -9.41
N LYS A 120 -5.73 -27.05 -10.14
CA LYS A 120 -6.66 -28.14 -10.47
C LYS A 120 -5.97 -29.25 -11.28
N GLN A 121 -5.13 -28.90 -12.25
CA GLN A 121 -4.33 -29.87 -13.01
C GLN A 121 -3.35 -30.65 -12.12
N LYS A 122 -2.90 -30.06 -11.02
CA LYS A 122 -2.05 -30.72 -10.01
C LYS A 122 -2.85 -31.48 -8.94
N SER A 123 -4.15 -31.67 -9.16
CA SER A 123 -5.06 -32.34 -8.21
C SER A 123 -5.12 -31.65 -6.84
N MET A 124 -4.87 -30.33 -6.80
CA MET A 124 -5.02 -29.53 -5.58
C MET A 124 -6.42 -28.94 -5.52
N ASN A 125 -7.23 -29.42 -4.58
CA ASN A 125 -8.55 -28.85 -4.27
C ASN A 125 -8.39 -27.62 -3.39
N VAL A 126 -7.99 -26.50 -3.99
CA VAL A 126 -7.94 -25.20 -3.31
C VAL A 126 -9.21 -24.44 -3.67
N GLU A 127 -10.02 -24.09 -2.67
CA GLU A 127 -10.99 -22.99 -2.77
C GLU A 127 -10.23 -21.66 -2.81
N ALA A 128 -9.43 -21.48 -3.86
CA ALA A 128 -8.70 -20.24 -4.09
C ALA A 128 -9.68 -19.18 -4.61
N ALA A 129 -9.39 -17.92 -4.34
CA ALA A 129 -10.04 -16.83 -5.06
C ALA A 129 -9.69 -16.91 -6.56
N ALA A 130 -10.55 -16.41 -7.44
CA ALA A 130 -10.29 -16.36 -8.88
C ALA A 130 -9.11 -15.43 -9.25
N TYR A 131 -8.58 -14.69 -8.28
CA TYR A 131 -7.62 -13.61 -8.46
C TYR A 131 -6.22 -14.05 -8.04
N SER A 132 -5.58 -14.91 -8.83
CA SER A 132 -4.19 -15.30 -8.63
C SER A 132 -3.21 -14.13 -8.74
N LEU A 133 -1.94 -14.34 -8.38
CA LEU A 133 -0.88 -13.34 -8.55
C LEU A 133 -0.76 -12.85 -10.01
N SER A 134 -1.00 -13.71 -11.00
CA SER A 134 -1.01 -13.31 -12.42
C SER A 134 -2.13 -12.30 -12.70
N THR A 135 -3.31 -12.51 -12.10
CA THR A 135 -4.46 -11.61 -12.24
C THR A 135 -4.19 -10.24 -11.60
N GLN A 136 -3.54 -10.24 -10.43
CA GLN A 136 -3.13 -9.01 -9.76
C GLN A 136 -2.09 -8.24 -10.57
N LEU A 137 -1.17 -8.94 -11.23
CA LEU A 137 -0.21 -8.33 -12.15
C LEU A 137 -0.93 -7.71 -13.36
N ASP A 138 -1.96 -8.35 -13.89
CA ASP A 138 -2.76 -7.79 -14.98
C ASP A 138 -3.56 -6.55 -14.55
N TRP A 139 -4.04 -6.49 -13.32
CA TRP A 139 -4.60 -5.26 -12.74
C TRP A 139 -3.57 -4.14 -12.70
N PHE A 140 -2.35 -4.42 -12.27
CA PHE A 140 -1.27 -3.43 -12.29
C PHE A 140 -0.94 -2.97 -13.71
N LYS A 141 -0.86 -3.87 -14.68
CA LYS A 141 -0.65 -3.51 -16.10
C LYS A 141 -1.76 -2.60 -16.62
N LYS A 142 -3.01 -2.82 -16.21
CA LYS A 142 -4.15 -1.96 -16.57
C LYS A 142 -4.09 -0.59 -15.90
N LEU A 143 -3.63 -0.51 -14.64
CA LEU A 143 -3.47 0.75 -13.93
C LEU A 143 -2.28 1.57 -14.45
N LYS A 144 -1.18 0.91 -14.82
CA LYS A 144 0.10 1.55 -15.16
C LYS A 144 -0.01 2.74 -16.15
N PRO A 145 -0.78 2.68 -17.25
CA PRO A 145 -0.91 3.81 -18.18
C PRO A 145 -1.54 5.06 -17.58
N THR A 146 -2.36 4.90 -16.53
CA THR A 146 -3.01 6.02 -15.83
C THR A 146 -2.04 6.80 -14.94
N ILE A 147 -0.97 6.14 -14.49
CA ILE A 147 0.08 6.72 -13.66
C ILE A 147 1.17 7.32 -14.54
N CYS A 148 1.54 6.61 -15.60
CA CYS A 148 2.68 6.95 -16.47
C CYS A 148 2.26 6.88 -17.94
N LYS A 149 2.15 8.05 -18.59
CA LYS A 149 1.71 8.16 -20.00
C LYS A 149 2.73 7.64 -21.04
N SER A 150 3.98 7.41 -20.64
CA SER A 150 5.05 6.84 -21.48
C SER A 150 6.10 6.12 -20.62
N GLU A 151 6.97 5.29 -21.21
CA GLU A 151 8.12 4.69 -20.50
C GLU A 151 9.08 5.75 -19.92
N GLU A 152 9.28 6.85 -20.63
CA GLU A 152 10.01 8.02 -20.11
C GLU A 152 9.27 8.68 -18.95
N GLY A 153 7.94 8.76 -19.04
CA GLY A 153 7.07 9.22 -17.97
C GLY A 153 7.11 8.30 -16.75
N PHE A 154 7.29 6.99 -16.93
CA PHE A 154 7.43 6.01 -15.85
C PHE A 154 8.71 6.20 -15.07
N THR A 155 9.82 6.37 -15.78
CA THR A 155 11.15 6.59 -15.18
C THR A 155 11.21 7.94 -14.44
N LYS A 156 10.55 8.99 -14.97
CA LYS A 156 10.49 10.32 -14.33
C LYS A 156 9.49 10.41 -13.18
N THR A 157 8.29 9.82 -13.30
CA THR A 157 7.18 9.99 -12.34
C THR A 157 7.34 9.13 -11.10
N LEU A 158 7.86 7.91 -11.23
CA LEU A 158 8.09 7.02 -10.09
C LEU A 158 9.55 7.07 -9.60
N LYS A 159 10.42 7.89 -10.22
CA LYS A 159 11.87 7.83 -10.06
C LYS A 159 12.37 6.39 -10.01
N CYS A 160 11.81 5.52 -10.86
CA CYS A 160 12.22 4.13 -11.02
C CYS A 160 13.63 4.11 -11.63
N THR A 161 14.61 4.50 -10.83
CA THR A 161 16.01 4.25 -11.13
C THR A 161 16.18 2.76 -10.99
N ARG A 162 16.60 2.12 -12.08
CA ARG A 162 17.02 0.73 -12.06
C ARG A 162 18.05 0.59 -10.93
N PRO A 163 17.84 -0.30 -9.94
CA PRO A 163 18.86 -0.55 -8.93
C PRO A 163 20.16 -0.90 -9.67
N LYS A 164 21.27 -0.25 -9.31
CA LYS A 164 22.58 -0.59 -9.89
C LYS A 164 22.81 -2.09 -9.66
N GLY A 165 22.82 -2.88 -10.74
CA GLY A 165 23.01 -4.35 -10.68
C GLY A 165 21.86 -5.20 -11.23
N CYS A 166 20.66 -4.66 -11.48
CA CYS A 166 19.59 -5.43 -12.10
C CYS A 166 19.69 -5.40 -13.64
N SER A 167 20.08 -6.50 -14.28
CA SER A 167 20.03 -6.63 -15.75
C SER A 167 18.58 -6.67 -16.26
N ALA A 168 18.37 -6.48 -17.57
CA ALA A 168 17.07 -6.71 -18.17
C ALA A 168 16.79 -8.22 -18.18
N TYR A 169 15.68 -8.68 -17.58
CA TYR A 169 14.58 -9.13 -18.42
C TYR A 169 14.94 -9.52 -19.87
N PRO A 170 15.49 -10.71 -20.20
CA PRO A 170 15.47 -11.14 -21.59
C PRO A 170 14.01 -11.10 -22.05
N LYS A 171 13.75 -10.45 -23.18
CA LYS A 171 12.43 -10.58 -23.81
C LYS A 171 12.23 -12.07 -24.11
N ALA A 172 11.13 -12.63 -23.64
CA ALA A 172 10.71 -13.95 -24.10
C ALA A 172 10.41 -13.81 -25.60
N GLU A 173 11.15 -14.57 -26.41
CA GLU A 173 10.84 -14.82 -27.83
C GLU A 173 9.56 -15.67 -27.95
#